data_AF-A0A2M8Z2S8-F1
#
_entry.id   AF-A0A2M8Z2S8-F1
#
_cell.length_a   1.000
_cell.length_b   1.000
_cell.length_c   1.000
_cell.angle_alpha   90.00
_cell.angle_beta   90.00
_cell.angle_gamma   90.00
#
_symmetry.space_group_name_H-M   'P 1'
#
loop_
_entity.id
_entity.type
_entity.pdbx_description
1 polymer ?
#
loop_
_entity_poly.entity_id
_entity_poly.type
_entity_poly.pdbx_seq_one_letter_code
_entity_poly.pdbx_strand_id
1 'polypeptide(L)'
;MKQNPCRYCSSAMEYKGKHFPTHKMECHDCEYIKSHREYLKSQRKFEIGQYISDFNELMAQEYVFVGMAETPKHIEVIKSWQVRSVLGILDNKHFYKAIRKENEDK
;
A
#
# COMPACT_ATOMS: atom_id res chain seq x y z
N MET A 1 13.87 -7.26 -7.29
CA MET A 1 13.56 -7.89 -8.60
C MET A 1 12.54 -7.06 -9.35
N LYS A 2 12.84 -6.61 -10.57
CA LYS A 2 11.91 -5.79 -11.37
C LYS A 2 10.76 -6.59 -12.00
N GLN A 3 10.97 -7.87 -12.32
CA GLN A 3 9.94 -8.71 -12.95
C GLN A 3 9.13 -9.49 -11.91
N ASN A 4 7.86 -9.77 -12.22
CA ASN A 4 6.98 -10.61 -11.41
C ASN A 4 7.53 -12.04 -11.35
N PRO A 5 7.86 -12.57 -10.15
CA PRO A 5 8.44 -13.91 -10.00
C PRO A 5 7.49 -15.04 -10.44
N CYS A 6 6.18 -14.78 -10.47
CA CYS A 6 5.18 -15.75 -10.92
C CYS A 6 5.07 -15.86 -12.45
N ARG A 7 5.69 -14.95 -13.22
CA ARG A 7 5.52 -14.88 -14.68
C ARG A 7 5.91 -16.17 -15.43
N TYR A 8 6.93 -16.86 -14.95
CA TYR A 8 7.42 -18.11 -15.54
C TYR A 8 7.34 -19.29 -14.57
N CYS A 9 6.56 -19.13 -13.49
CA CYS A 9 6.37 -20.18 -12.50
C CYS A 9 5.29 -21.12 -13.00
N SER A 10 5.61 -22.41 -13.13
CA SER A 10 4.67 -23.47 -13.53
C SER A 10 3.51 -23.63 -12.55
N SER A 11 3.70 -23.24 -11.30
CA SER A 11 2.68 -23.28 -10.24
C SER A 11 1.88 -21.98 -10.11
N ALA A 12 2.07 -20.99 -11.00
CA ALA A 12 1.34 -19.74 -10.95
C ALA A 12 -0.11 -19.88 -11.45
N MET A 13 -1.00 -19.08 -10.87
CA MET A 13 -2.35 -18.91 -11.38
C MET A 13 -2.34 -17.85 -12.48
N GLU A 14 -2.93 -18.14 -13.64
CA GLU A 14 -3.15 -17.16 -14.68
C GLU A 14 -4.57 -16.59 -14.61
N TYR A 15 -4.70 -15.27 -14.59
CA TYR A 15 -5.98 -14.58 -14.71
C TYR A 15 -5.85 -13.35 -15.62
N LYS A 16 -6.62 -13.31 -16.71
CA LYS A 16 -6.60 -12.24 -17.71
C LYS A 16 -5.18 -11.92 -18.23
N GLY A 17 -4.39 -12.96 -18.55
CA GLY A 17 -3.01 -12.81 -19.05
C GLY A 17 -1.98 -12.38 -18.00
N LYS A 18 -2.37 -12.30 -16.71
CA LYS A 18 -1.49 -11.96 -15.60
C LYS A 18 -1.25 -13.19 -14.73
N HIS A 19 -0.01 -13.35 -14.26
CA HIS A 19 0.41 -14.47 -13.44
C HIS A 19 0.46 -14.06 -11.97
N PHE A 20 -0.17 -14.86 -11.11
CA PHE A 20 -0.31 -14.60 -9.69
C PHE A 20 0.16 -15.82 -8.88
N PRO A 21 0.60 -15.60 -7.63
CA PRO A 21 0.79 -16.71 -6.70
C PRO A 21 -0.54 -17.44 -6.45
N THR A 22 -0.49 -18.75 -6.31
CA THR A 22 -1.66 -19.53 -5.88
C THR A 22 -1.83 -19.45 -4.36
N HIS A 23 -2.97 -19.92 -3.85
CA HIS A 23 -3.23 -20.05 -2.41
C HIS A 23 -2.55 -21.28 -1.77
N LYS A 24 -1.69 -22.00 -2.50
CA LYS A 24 -0.94 -23.14 -1.96
C LYS A 24 0.14 -22.66 -0.99
N MET A 25 0.42 -23.45 0.06
CA MET A 25 1.46 -23.12 1.05
C MET A 25 2.84 -22.88 0.42
N GLU A 26 3.20 -23.64 -0.62
CA GLU A 26 4.45 -23.46 -1.37
C GLU A 26 4.63 -22.04 -1.91
N CYS A 27 3.55 -21.38 -2.36
CA CYS A 27 3.58 -20.00 -2.82
C CYS A 27 3.66 -18.99 -1.68
N HIS A 28 3.15 -19.35 -0.48
CA HIS A 28 3.28 -18.51 0.71
C HIS A 28 4.74 -18.44 1.18
N ASP A 29 5.44 -19.56 1.14
CA ASP A 29 6.81 -19.65 1.64
C ASP A 29 7.88 -19.31 0.61
N CYS A 30 7.50 -19.16 -0.66
CA CYS A 30 8.37 -18.80 -1.77
C CYS A 30 9.19 -17.52 -1.52
N GLU A 31 10.52 -17.68 -1.46
CA GLU A 31 11.49 -16.59 -1.23
C GLU A 31 11.47 -15.54 -2.35
N TYR A 32 11.23 -15.95 -3.59
CA TYR A 32 11.13 -15.02 -4.73
C TYR A 32 9.95 -14.06 -4.60
N ILE A 33 8.81 -14.54 -4.07
CA ILE A 33 7.65 -13.68 -3.82
C ILE A 33 7.94 -12.71 -2.66
N LYS A 34 8.56 -13.21 -1.58
CA LYS A 34 8.94 -12.38 -0.42
C LYS A 34 9.90 -11.26 -0.83
N SER A 35 10.99 -11.60 -1.50
CA SER A 35 11.98 -10.63 -1.99
C SER A 35 11.41 -9.66 -3.04
N HIS A 36 10.47 -10.10 -3.88
CA HIS A 36 9.79 -9.20 -4.81
C HIS A 36 8.88 -8.21 -4.07
N ARG A 37 8.14 -8.63 -3.05
CA ARG A 37 7.33 -7.73 -2.21
C ARG A 37 8.19 -6.71 -1.47
N GLU A 38 9.32 -7.13 -0.92
CA GLU A 38 10.30 -6.23 -0.28
C GLU A 38 10.90 -5.23 -1.26
N TYR A 39 11.26 -5.69 -2.46
CA TYR A 39 11.69 -4.79 -3.54
C TYR A 39 10.60 -3.77 -3.90
N LEU A 40 9.34 -4.20 -4.07
CA LEU A 40 8.26 -3.26 -4.34
C LEU A 40 8.08 -2.25 -3.21
N LYS A 41 8.21 -2.67 -1.94
CA LYS A 41 8.18 -1.78 -0.77
C LYS A 41 9.33 -0.78 -0.79
N SER A 42 10.55 -1.18 -1.15
CA SER A 42 11.69 -0.27 -1.20
C SER A 42 11.58 0.78 -2.31
N GLN A 43 10.88 0.46 -3.41
CA GLN A 43 10.63 1.39 -4.51
C GLN A 43 9.47 2.37 -4.26
N ARG A 44 8.71 2.24 -3.17
CA ARG A 44 7.59 3.15 -2.88
C ARG A 44 8.11 4.55 -2.56
N LYS A 45 7.44 5.55 -3.12
CA LYS A 45 7.76 6.97 -2.92
C LYS A 45 7.33 7.50 -1.55
N PHE A 46 6.45 6.79 -0.84
CA PHE A 46 5.87 7.23 0.42
C PHE A 46 6.03 6.16 1.50
N GLU A 47 6.25 6.63 2.72
CA GLU A 47 6.27 5.85 3.95
C GLU A 47 5.15 6.27 4.89
N ILE A 48 4.80 5.36 5.79
CA ILE A 48 3.78 5.60 6.82
C ILE A 48 4.43 6.47 7.90
N GLY A 49 3.87 7.67 8.08
CA GLY A 49 4.29 8.61 9.12
C GLY A 49 3.44 8.52 10.38
N GLN A 50 3.37 9.64 11.10
CA GLN A 50 2.57 9.78 12.31
C GLN A 50 1.07 9.65 12.03
N TYR A 51 0.32 9.20 13.04
CA TYR A 51 -1.14 9.16 12.95
C TYR A 51 -1.70 10.58 12.89
N ILE A 52 -2.83 10.72 12.20
CA ILE A 52 -3.60 11.96 12.11
C ILE A 52 -4.84 11.77 12.98
N SER A 53 -5.03 12.65 13.96
CA SER A 53 -6.19 12.63 14.85
C SER A 53 -7.22 13.70 14.54
N ASP A 54 -6.81 14.79 13.88
CA ASP A 54 -7.69 15.90 13.58
C ASP A 54 -8.23 15.84 12.13
N PHE A 55 -9.51 16.18 11.97
CA PHE A 55 -10.16 16.17 10.66
C PHE A 55 -9.62 17.27 9.73
N ASN A 56 -9.34 18.46 10.24
CA ASN A 56 -8.81 19.55 9.41
C ASN A 56 -7.36 19.23 9.00
N GLU A 57 -6.57 18.68 9.92
CA GLU A 57 -5.23 18.18 9.62
C GLU A 57 -5.25 17.12 8.52
N LEU A 58 -6.22 16.20 8.56
CA LEU A 58 -6.43 15.17 7.53
C LEU A 58 -6.75 15.81 6.17
N MET A 59 -7.70 16.74 6.12
CA MET A 59 -8.15 17.38 4.88
C MET A 59 -7.09 18.27 4.23
N ALA A 60 -6.11 18.74 5.00
CA ALA A 60 -4.98 19.54 4.51
C ALA A 60 -3.90 18.69 3.81
N GLN A 61 -3.87 17.36 4.00
CA GLN A 61 -2.88 16.50 3.36
C GLN A 61 -3.21 16.25 1.88
N GLU A 62 -2.20 16.07 1.03
CA GLU A 62 -2.39 15.62 -0.36
C GLU A 62 -2.56 14.09 -0.44
N TYR A 63 -1.74 13.36 0.31
CA TYR A 63 -1.73 11.89 0.38
C TYR A 63 -1.77 11.41 1.83
N VAL A 64 -2.55 10.35 2.07
CA VAL A 64 -2.72 9.74 3.40
C VAL A 64 -2.74 8.22 3.31
N PHE A 65 -2.23 7.56 4.35
CA PHE A 65 -2.41 6.12 4.53
C PHE A 65 -3.64 5.86 5.39
N VAL A 66 -4.34 4.76 5.10
CA VAL A 66 -5.56 4.35 5.82
C VAL A 66 -5.39 2.92 6.31
N GLY A 67 -5.41 2.72 7.62
CA GLY A 67 -5.21 1.44 8.29
C GLY A 67 -3.87 0.80 7.91
N MET A 68 -3.91 -0.51 7.61
CA MET A 68 -2.75 -1.29 7.16
C MET A 68 -2.50 -1.20 5.65
N ALA A 69 -3.05 -0.20 4.97
CA ALA A 69 -2.86 -0.06 3.54
C ALA A 69 -1.37 0.13 3.21
N GLU A 70 -0.93 -0.60 2.20
CA GLU A 70 0.46 -0.59 1.74
C GLU A 70 0.77 0.59 0.80
N THR A 71 -0.25 1.27 0.29
CA THR A 71 -0.13 2.40 -0.63
C THR A 71 -0.92 3.60 -0.12
N PRO A 72 -0.41 4.83 -0.25
CA PRO A 72 -1.16 6.01 0.13
C PRO A 72 -2.34 6.22 -0.84
N LYS A 73 -3.38 6.87 -0.33
CA LYS A 73 -4.52 7.36 -1.12
C LYS A 73 -4.44 8.86 -1.22
N HIS A 74 -4.81 9.40 -2.38
CA HIS A 74 -4.99 10.84 -2.52
C HIS A 74 -6.18 11.31 -1.69
N ILE A 75 -6.11 12.50 -1.10
CA ILE A 75 -7.13 13.03 -0.19
C ILE A 75 -8.51 13.13 -0.84
N GLU A 76 -8.58 13.40 -2.14
CA GLU A 76 -9.85 13.45 -2.90
C GLU A 76 -10.65 12.14 -2.82
N VAL A 77 -9.96 10.99 -2.73
CA VAL A 77 -10.64 9.71 -2.49
C VAL A 77 -11.31 9.72 -1.13
N ILE A 78 -10.64 10.25 -0.10
CA ILE A 78 -11.20 10.33 1.25
C ILE A 78 -12.32 11.37 1.32
N LYS A 79 -12.22 12.49 0.60
CA LYS A 79 -13.29 13.49 0.50
C LYS A 79 -14.58 12.92 -0.12
N SER A 80 -14.45 11.93 -1.01
CA SER A 80 -15.61 11.24 -1.58
C SER A 80 -16.29 10.27 -0.60
N TRP A 81 -15.67 9.95 0.54
CA TRP A 81 -16.23 9.04 1.52
C TRP A 81 -17.28 9.74 2.39
N GLN A 82 -18.17 8.93 2.96
CA GLN A 82 -19.14 9.43 3.94
C GLN A 82 -18.39 9.97 5.16
N VAL A 83 -18.74 11.19 5.58
CA VAL A 83 -18.11 11.88 6.72
C VAL A 83 -18.12 11.02 7.98
N ARG A 84 -19.23 10.32 8.26
CA ARG A 84 -19.33 9.39 9.41
C ARG A 84 -18.26 8.30 9.37
N SER A 85 -17.95 7.75 8.20
CA SER A 85 -16.89 6.74 8.04
C SER A 85 -15.52 7.35 8.26
N VAL A 86 -15.27 8.55 7.75
CA VAL A 86 -14.00 9.26 7.96
C VAL A 86 -13.79 9.56 9.43
N LEU A 87 -14.80 10.07 10.14
CA LEU A 87 -14.75 10.31 11.58
C LEU A 87 -14.51 9.01 12.37
N GLY A 88 -15.24 7.93 12.05
CA GLY A 88 -15.01 6.65 12.71
C GLY A 88 -13.60 6.08 12.50
N ILE A 89 -12.98 6.31 11.34
CA ILE A 89 -11.59 5.89 11.08
C ILE A 89 -10.59 6.80 11.82
N LEU A 90 -10.88 8.10 11.94
CA LEU A 90 -10.09 9.04 12.74
C LEU A 90 -10.12 8.67 14.23
N ASP A 91 -11.30 8.36 14.78
CA ASP A 91 -11.46 7.94 16.18
C ASP A 91 -10.65 6.67 16.49
N ASN A 92 -10.59 5.75 15.53
CA ASN A 92 -9.78 4.54 15.61
C ASN A 92 -8.29 4.76 15.35
N LYS A 93 -7.84 5.99 15.08
CA LYS A 93 -6.43 6.35 14.78
C LYS A 93 -5.84 5.59 13.59
N HIS A 94 -6.67 5.40 12.57
CA HIS A 94 -6.30 4.64 11.36
C HIS A 94 -5.89 5.53 10.18
N PHE A 95 -5.79 6.85 10.34
CA PHE A 95 -5.18 7.71 9.34
C PHE A 95 -3.74 8.00 9.70
N TYR A 96 -2.85 7.95 8.70
CA TYR A 96 -1.44 8.28 8.87
C TYR A 96 -0.97 9.23 7.77
N LYS A 97 -0.05 10.12 8.12
CA LYS A 97 0.61 11.00 7.16
C LYS A 97 1.40 10.18 6.15
N ALA A 98 1.37 10.58 4.89
CA ALA A 98 2.27 10.03 3.89
C ALA A 98 3.56 10.84 3.85
N ILE A 99 4.65 10.27 4.37
CA ILE A 99 5.97 10.90 4.31
C ILE A 99 6.58 10.54 2.98
N ARG A 100 6.88 11.53 2.14
CA ARG A 100 7.60 11.27 0.88
C ARG A 100 9.03 10.89 1.23
N LYS A 101 9.50 9.75 0.72
CA LYS A 101 10.93 9.44 0.74
C LYS A 101 11.60 10.50 -0.14
N GLU A 102 12.38 11.38 0.48
CA GLU A 102 13.40 12.14 -0.23
C GLU A 102 14.42 11.13 -0.73
N ASN A 103 14.17 10.57 -1.90
CA ASN A 103 15.28 10.07 -2.68
C ASN A 103 15.97 11.34 -3.18
N GLU A 104 17.11 11.68 -2.58
CA GLU A 104 18.14 12.47 -3.25
C GLU A 104 18.19 11.97 -4.70
N ASP A 105 17.80 12.85 -5.62
CA ASP A 105 17.96 12.63 -7.04
C ASP A 105 19.43 12.27 -7.28
N LYS A 106 19.66 11.07 -7.80
CA LYS A 106 20.88 10.73 -8.53
C LYS A 106 20.75 11.24 -9.96
#